data_AF-A0A5D3B2E5-F1
#
_entry.id   AF-A0A5D3B2E5-F1
#
_cell.length_a   1.000
_cell.length_b   1.000
_cell.length_c   1.000
_cell.angle_alpha   90.00
_cell.angle_beta   90.00
_cell.angle_gamma   90.00
#
_symmetry.space_group_name_H-M   'P 1'
#
loop_
_entity.id
_entity.type
_entity.pdbx_description
1 polymer ?
#
loop_
_entity_poly.entity_id
_entity_poly.type
_entity_poly.pdbx_seq_one_letter_code
_entity_poly.pdbx_strand_id
1 'polypeptide(L)'
;MEGIVAQFVSHIATCLASASSNNLLSSIPLDEAHPFFGPLKQALANTSPSHIAPASLESYVSAAPTDVKDNVAALISAVLRFIKGSTAPSESERAYEDFAAFQQAYSEANKIYGTSSPDGPYLYPFLNPLILQFARLVVHRSSTAASLSTYPLRHSRSARSIRDATRQVIERSIQIASSSMSAEEWESEAAQEHSVGDIIWPLANILFRIYAERKLHTQSTELQKSLHNLSPAEDKRLASRGFLIAATDICQSYYWRGKLGVVLLDMRGAVFWLNKAWRMCPDDDMSWKQKRSILIRLIPVNLLLGLLPSTETLQEYDLPHFYSLIQAFKTGNVPVWRRILEEQREWFRRRSIWLILYERGEMLVWRNLYRSALTAYYDLDPQARQNSRCPTWVFTVAAGQVFEGTGEVEDGTITIEDTIVILASLIDQSLVLGNLSYSHKQLAMKRSEDGMGGFPKISLVVPRRVDAIA
;
A
#
# COMPACT_ATOMS: atom_id res chain seq x y z
N MET A 1 20.80 26.55 34.34
CA MET A 1 21.23 25.52 33.37
C MET A 1 22.56 25.98 32.83
N GLU A 2 23.63 25.21 33.01
CA GLU A 2 24.99 25.67 32.66
C GLU A 2 25.67 24.70 31.70
N GLY A 3 26.58 25.23 30.87
CA GLY A 3 27.39 24.47 29.94
C GLY A 3 26.65 24.04 28.66
N ILE A 4 26.98 22.83 28.19
CA ILE A 4 26.61 22.32 26.86
C ILE A 4 25.09 22.24 26.62
N VAL A 5 24.27 22.02 27.67
CA VAL A 5 22.81 21.93 27.53
C VAL A 5 22.19 23.28 27.19
N ALA A 6 22.63 24.36 27.84
CA ALA A 6 22.14 25.71 27.53
C ALA A 6 22.55 26.14 26.11
N GLN A 7 23.81 25.85 25.73
CA GLN A 7 24.31 26.12 24.38
C GLN A 7 23.52 25.37 23.32
N PHE A 8 23.20 24.09 23.56
CA PHE A 8 22.36 23.29 22.68
C PHE A 8 20.96 23.89 22.53
N VAL A 9 20.30 24.26 23.64
CA VAL A 9 18.94 24.83 23.61
C VAL A 9 18.93 26.12 22.77
N SER A 10 19.87 27.03 23.01
CA SER A 10 19.97 28.27 22.25
C SER A 10 20.31 28.04 20.78
N HIS A 11 21.22 27.09 20.48
CA HIS A 11 21.56 26.74 19.09
C HIS A 11 20.36 26.21 18.31
N ILE A 12 19.58 25.29 18.87
CA ILE A 12 18.36 24.78 18.21
C ILE A 12 17.34 25.90 17.98
N ALA A 13 17.15 26.79 18.95
CA ALA A 13 16.26 27.95 18.78
C ALA A 13 16.72 28.85 17.63
N THR A 14 18.02 29.10 17.50
CA THR A 14 18.59 29.86 16.38
C THR A 14 18.43 29.13 15.04
N CYS A 15 18.63 27.81 14.99
CA CYS A 15 18.40 27.02 13.78
C CYS A 15 16.95 27.12 13.30
N LEU A 16 15.98 27.02 14.21
CA LEU A 16 14.56 27.22 13.89
C LEU A 16 14.28 28.64 13.37
N ALA A 17 14.85 29.66 14.02
CA ALA A 17 14.68 31.06 13.60
C ALA A 17 15.26 31.32 12.21
N SER A 18 16.35 30.64 11.84
CA SER A 18 16.98 30.75 10.53
C SER A 18 16.25 30.00 9.41
N ALA A 19 15.21 29.23 9.73
CA ALA A 19 14.47 28.36 8.80
C ALA A 19 15.34 27.39 7.98
N SER A 20 16.54 27.05 8.48
CA SER A 20 17.48 26.17 7.78
C SER A 20 17.20 24.70 8.08
N SER A 21 16.58 24.01 7.11
CA SER A 21 16.21 22.59 7.21
C SER A 21 17.40 21.66 7.52
N ASN A 22 18.50 21.81 6.78
CA ASN A 22 19.70 20.98 6.92
C ASN A 22 20.45 21.22 8.24
N ASN A 23 20.55 22.48 8.67
CA ASN A 23 21.19 22.80 9.95
C ASN A 23 20.36 22.29 11.12
N LEU A 24 19.03 22.42 11.05
CA LEU A 24 18.15 21.90 12.09
C LEU A 24 18.24 20.37 12.18
N LEU A 25 18.16 19.66 11.06
CA LEU A 25 18.24 18.20 11.02
C LEU A 25 19.58 17.67 11.54
N SER A 26 20.68 18.32 11.18
CA SER A 26 22.04 17.94 11.63
C SER A 26 22.37 18.37 13.07
N SER A 27 21.52 19.20 13.69
CA SER A 27 21.73 19.68 15.06
C SER A 27 20.92 18.92 16.09
N ILE A 28 19.77 18.34 15.73
CA ILE A 28 18.89 17.61 16.66
C ILE A 28 19.35 16.14 16.78
N PRO A 29 19.85 15.69 17.95
CA PRO A 29 20.31 14.33 18.16
C PRO A 29 19.13 13.35 18.34
N LEU A 30 18.70 12.72 17.24
CA LEU A 30 17.59 11.75 17.23
C LEU A 30 18.01 10.29 17.44
N ASP A 31 19.31 10.00 17.41
CA ASP A 31 19.89 8.68 17.66
C ASP A 31 21.28 8.78 18.31
N GLU A 32 21.80 7.63 18.76
CA GLU A 32 23.09 7.54 19.46
C GLU A 32 24.30 7.77 18.54
N ALA A 33 24.13 7.70 17.22
CA ALA A 33 25.22 7.95 16.27
C ALA A 33 25.50 9.45 16.10
N HIS A 34 24.58 10.31 16.53
CA HIS A 34 24.74 11.75 16.44
C HIS A 34 25.87 12.27 17.36
N PRO A 35 26.79 13.13 16.87
CA PRO A 35 27.97 13.56 17.63
C PRO A 35 27.66 14.20 18.98
N PHE A 36 26.55 14.93 19.08
CA PHE A 36 26.12 15.58 20.33
C PHE A 36 25.34 14.68 21.27
N PHE A 37 24.91 13.47 20.86
CA PHE A 37 24.05 12.62 21.69
C PHE A 37 24.77 12.16 22.97
N GLY A 38 25.97 11.60 22.85
CA GLY A 38 26.79 11.14 23.98
C GLY A 38 27.14 12.25 24.97
N PRO A 39 27.74 13.38 24.52
CA PRO A 39 28.05 14.53 25.38
C PRO A 39 26.83 15.10 26.10
N LEU A 40 25.68 15.24 25.41
CA LEU A 40 24.44 15.72 26.03
C LEU A 40 23.90 14.72 27.05
N LYS A 41 23.92 13.41 26.74
CA LYS A 41 23.50 12.36 27.69
C LYS A 41 24.33 12.40 28.97
N GLN A 42 25.65 12.59 28.87
CA GLN A 42 26.52 12.73 30.03
C GLN A 42 26.19 13.98 30.86
N ALA A 43 25.99 15.14 30.22
CA ALA A 43 25.61 16.37 30.90
C ALA A 43 24.21 16.27 31.57
N LEU A 44 23.29 15.52 30.97
CA LEU A 44 21.94 15.32 31.48
C LEU A 44 21.84 14.29 32.60
N ALA A 45 22.85 13.43 32.81
CA ALA A 45 22.81 12.35 33.80
C ALA A 45 22.39 12.86 35.20
N ASN A 46 23.03 13.92 35.67
CA ASN A 46 22.79 14.51 36.99
C ASN A 46 21.79 15.69 36.98
N THR A 47 21.22 16.03 35.82
CA THR A 47 20.29 17.16 35.71
C THR A 47 18.89 16.74 36.15
N SER A 48 18.29 17.44 37.13
CA SER A 48 16.91 17.20 37.56
C SER A 48 15.92 17.41 36.40
N PRO A 49 14.84 16.59 36.28
CA PRO A 49 13.80 16.79 35.27
C PRO A 49 13.15 18.17 35.28
N SER A 50 13.13 18.86 36.42
CA SER A 50 12.62 20.24 36.54
C SER A 50 13.46 21.24 35.74
N HIS A 51 14.78 21.07 35.68
CA HIS A 51 15.66 21.99 34.96
C HIS A 51 15.55 21.88 33.45
N ILE A 52 15.06 20.74 32.93
CA ILE A 52 14.80 20.53 31.50
C ILE A 52 13.32 20.64 31.16
N ALA A 53 12.48 21.14 32.08
CA ALA A 53 11.07 21.40 31.82
C ALA A 53 10.91 22.61 30.88
N PRO A 54 9.83 22.69 30.06
CA PRO A 54 9.66 23.77 29.07
C PRO A 54 9.82 25.17 29.68
N ALA A 55 9.20 25.42 30.85
CA ALA A 55 9.29 26.69 31.57
C ALA A 55 10.74 27.09 31.96
N SER A 56 11.62 26.11 32.20
CA SER A 56 13.04 26.38 32.49
C SER A 56 13.85 26.68 31.23
N LEU A 57 13.33 26.37 30.04
CA LEU A 57 14.00 26.60 28.75
C LEU A 57 13.61 27.93 28.10
N GLU A 58 12.51 28.57 28.54
CA GLU A 58 11.94 29.78 27.92
C GLU A 58 12.94 30.94 27.74
N SER A 59 13.86 31.09 28.70
CA SER A 59 14.92 32.12 28.66
C SER A 59 15.99 31.84 27.60
N TYR A 60 16.21 30.57 27.24
CA TYR A 60 17.22 30.13 26.29
C TYR A 60 16.70 30.01 24.85
N VAL A 61 15.38 29.97 24.67
CA VAL A 61 14.70 29.94 23.35
C VAL A 61 14.24 31.33 22.89
N SER A 62 14.86 32.40 23.39
CA SER A 62 14.50 33.78 23.03
C SER A 62 14.63 34.09 21.53
N ALA A 63 15.50 33.38 20.82
CA ALA A 63 15.66 33.50 19.38
C ALA A 63 14.52 32.85 18.57
N ALA A 64 13.73 31.94 19.17
CA ALA A 64 12.67 31.25 18.46
C ALA A 64 11.51 32.20 18.08
N PRO A 65 10.79 31.94 16.97
CA PRO A 65 9.63 32.73 16.60
C PRO A 65 8.57 32.76 17.70
N THR A 66 7.93 33.92 17.89
CA THR A 66 7.03 34.19 19.02
C THR A 66 5.78 33.33 19.02
N ASP A 67 5.28 32.97 17.84
CA ASP A 67 4.09 32.14 17.60
C ASP A 67 4.29 30.67 18.00
N VAL A 68 5.53 30.17 18.06
CA VAL A 68 5.85 28.78 18.42
C VAL A 68 6.84 28.66 19.58
N LYS A 69 7.15 29.75 20.28
CA LYS A 69 8.18 29.77 21.33
C LYS A 69 7.97 28.70 22.39
N ASP A 70 6.74 28.55 22.87
CA ASP A 70 6.38 27.55 23.88
C ASP A 70 6.47 26.12 23.31
N ASN A 71 6.07 25.94 22.04
CA ASN A 71 6.19 24.66 21.36
C ASN A 71 7.66 24.26 21.11
N VAL A 72 8.54 25.23 20.81
CA VAL A 72 9.98 25.00 20.67
C VAL A 72 10.59 24.60 22.01
N ALA A 73 10.24 25.30 23.10
CA ALA A 73 10.65 24.90 24.45
C ALA A 73 10.15 23.48 24.78
N ALA A 74 8.91 23.14 24.44
CA ALA A 74 8.35 21.81 24.65
C ALA A 74 9.06 20.72 23.82
N LEU A 75 9.36 20.98 22.54
CA LEU A 75 10.10 20.08 21.68
C LEU A 75 11.51 19.82 22.21
N ILE A 76 12.27 20.89 22.52
CA ILE A 76 13.64 20.75 23.04
C ILE A 76 13.61 20.01 24.39
N SER A 77 12.65 20.34 25.26
CA SER A 77 12.43 19.64 26.52
C SER A 77 12.17 18.13 26.32
N ALA A 78 11.33 17.77 25.35
CA ALA A 78 11.05 16.37 25.02
C ALA A 78 12.27 15.64 24.44
N VAL A 79 13.03 16.30 23.56
CA VAL A 79 14.29 15.77 23.01
C VAL A 79 15.33 15.55 24.11
N LEU A 80 15.51 16.51 25.03
CA LEU A 80 16.43 16.35 26.17
C LEU A 80 16.01 15.20 27.09
N ARG A 81 14.70 15.01 27.34
CA ARG A 81 14.22 13.84 28.10
C ARG A 81 14.52 12.53 27.39
N PHE A 82 14.34 12.49 26.07
CA PHE A 82 14.70 11.33 25.25
C PHE A 82 16.20 11.02 25.34
N ILE A 83 17.09 12.01 25.17
CA ILE A 83 18.55 11.83 25.26
C ILE A 83 18.98 11.37 26.66
N LYS A 84 18.37 11.96 27.72
CA LYS A 84 18.64 11.57 29.11
C LYS A 84 18.39 10.07 29.32
N GLY A 85 17.39 9.52 28.63
CA GLY A 85 17.08 8.10 28.63
C GLY A 85 16.42 7.61 29.92
N SER A 86 16.05 6.33 29.91
CA SER A 86 15.42 5.63 31.03
C SER A 86 16.45 5.02 31.98
N THR A 87 16.17 5.11 33.28
CA THR A 87 16.89 4.37 34.33
C THR A 87 16.14 3.12 34.78
N ALA A 88 15.12 2.68 34.04
CA ALA A 88 14.33 1.51 34.42
C ALA A 88 15.19 0.24 34.47
N PRO A 89 14.93 -0.66 35.43
CA PRO A 89 15.76 -1.85 35.63
C PRO A 89 15.59 -2.90 34.53
N SER A 90 14.40 -2.99 33.95
CA SER A 90 14.09 -3.96 32.89
C SER A 90 14.45 -3.42 31.49
N GLU A 91 14.94 -4.30 30.62
CA GLU A 91 15.15 -3.98 29.19
C GLU A 91 13.82 -3.65 28.48
N SER A 92 12.73 -4.36 28.79
CA SER A 92 11.42 -4.10 28.19
C SER A 92 10.86 -2.74 28.61
N GLU A 93 11.09 -2.34 29.86
CA GLU A 93 10.69 -1.03 30.37
C GLU A 93 11.52 0.09 29.76
N ARG A 94 12.85 -0.09 29.67
CA ARG A 94 13.74 0.87 29.00
C ARG A 94 13.35 1.07 27.54
N ALA A 95 13.08 -0.02 26.80
CA ALA A 95 12.67 0.06 25.41
C ALA A 95 11.32 0.78 25.23
N TYR A 96 10.35 0.54 26.13
CA TYR A 96 9.08 1.25 26.11
C TYR A 96 9.26 2.75 26.43
N GLU A 97 10.04 3.09 27.46
CA GLU A 97 10.27 4.47 27.86
C GLU A 97 11.07 5.26 26.81
N ASP A 98 12.04 4.61 26.14
CA ASP A 98 12.73 5.16 24.97
C ASP A 98 11.75 5.47 23.83
N PHE A 99 10.89 4.51 23.47
CA PHE A 99 9.83 4.73 22.48
C PHE A 99 8.89 5.86 22.90
N ALA A 100 8.41 5.87 24.15
CA ALA A 100 7.45 6.86 24.64
C ALA A 100 8.05 8.28 24.65
N ALA A 101 9.30 8.43 25.09
CA ALA A 101 10.00 9.71 25.07
C ALA A 101 10.22 10.21 23.63
N PHE A 102 10.62 9.34 22.72
CA PHE A 102 10.80 9.69 21.31
C PHE A 102 9.47 10.04 20.62
N GLN A 103 8.41 9.27 20.90
CA GLN A 103 7.06 9.54 20.39
C GLN A 103 6.53 10.88 20.91
N GLN A 104 6.82 11.23 22.17
CA GLN A 104 6.47 12.55 22.72
C GLN A 104 7.23 13.67 21.99
N ALA A 105 8.53 13.52 21.76
CA ALA A 105 9.32 14.50 21.01
C ALA A 105 8.76 14.71 19.60
N TYR A 106 8.40 13.63 18.90
CA TYR A 106 7.74 13.72 17.60
C TYR A 106 6.36 14.39 17.71
N SER A 107 5.59 14.11 18.76
CA SER A 107 4.31 14.77 18.98
C SER A 107 4.45 16.28 19.21
N GLU A 108 5.53 16.75 19.87
CA GLU A 108 5.82 18.18 20.01
C GLU A 108 6.27 18.81 18.67
N ALA A 109 7.08 18.09 17.88
CA ALA A 109 7.46 18.55 16.54
C ALA A 109 6.24 18.73 15.63
N ASN A 110 5.26 17.84 15.71
CA ASN A 110 4.00 17.97 14.98
C ASN A 110 3.20 19.22 15.35
N LYS A 111 3.30 19.72 16.59
CA LYS A 111 2.60 20.95 16.98
C LYS A 111 3.18 22.18 16.27
N ILE A 112 4.51 22.25 16.15
CA ILE A 112 5.19 23.32 15.40
C ILE A 112 4.91 23.18 13.90
N TYR A 113 5.00 21.95 13.38
CA TYR A 113 4.75 21.67 11.97
C TYR A 113 3.32 22.00 11.53
N GLY A 114 2.35 21.81 12.43
CA GLY A 114 0.96 22.13 12.21
C GLY A 114 0.58 23.59 12.46
N THR A 115 1.54 24.48 12.76
CA THR A 115 1.25 25.91 12.95
C THR A 115 0.99 26.57 11.59
N SER A 116 -0.22 27.12 11.42
CA SER A 116 -0.65 27.85 10.23
C SER A 116 -0.99 29.30 10.57
N SER A 117 -0.92 30.16 9.56
CA SER A 117 -1.55 31.48 9.63
C SER A 117 -3.08 31.33 9.70
N PRO A 118 -3.85 32.26 10.30
CA PRO A 118 -5.30 32.15 10.45
C PRO A 118 -6.07 31.82 9.16
N ASP A 119 -5.59 32.32 8.01
CA ASP A 119 -6.17 32.09 6.69
C ASP A 119 -5.07 31.81 5.64
N GLY A 120 -3.94 31.22 6.05
CA GLY A 120 -2.78 31.10 5.17
C GLY A 120 -2.01 29.79 5.30
N PRO A 121 -0.86 29.67 4.61
CA PRO A 121 -0.10 28.44 4.56
C PRO A 121 0.48 28.07 5.93
N TYR A 122 0.91 26.82 6.04
CA TYR A 122 1.72 26.40 7.18
C TYR A 122 3.04 27.16 7.21
N LEU A 123 3.42 27.61 8.40
CA LEU A 123 4.54 28.53 8.58
C LEU A 123 5.90 27.83 8.61
N TYR A 124 5.94 26.52 8.83
CA TYR A 124 7.16 25.75 9.09
C TYR A 124 7.40 24.57 8.11
N PRO A 125 7.27 24.74 6.78
CA PRO A 125 7.47 23.66 5.81
C PRO A 125 8.91 23.13 5.78
N PHE A 126 9.90 23.95 6.16
CA PHE A 126 11.31 23.53 6.26
C PHE A 126 11.55 22.41 7.30
N LEU A 127 10.58 22.10 8.16
CA LEU A 127 10.62 20.96 9.08
C LEU A 127 10.36 19.61 8.39
N ASN A 128 9.98 19.60 7.11
CA ASN A 128 9.71 18.40 6.32
C ASN A 128 10.75 17.27 6.52
N PRO A 129 12.07 17.50 6.37
CA PRO A 129 13.08 16.46 6.58
C PRO A 129 13.12 15.93 8.01
N LEU A 130 12.94 16.82 9.00
CA LEU A 130 12.93 16.46 10.42
C LEU A 130 11.71 15.58 10.76
N ILE A 131 10.52 15.96 10.30
CA ILE A 131 9.28 15.18 10.49
C ILE A 131 9.41 13.80 9.88
N LEU A 132 9.98 13.70 8.67
CA LEU A 132 10.20 12.42 8.02
C LEU A 132 11.23 11.55 8.77
N GLN A 133 12.27 12.16 9.34
CA GLN A 133 13.25 11.44 10.15
C GLN A 133 12.65 10.93 11.47
N PHE A 134 11.83 11.73 12.14
CA PHE A 134 11.05 11.27 13.29
C PHE A 134 10.13 10.10 12.91
N ALA A 135 9.39 10.19 11.81
CA ALA A 135 8.49 9.12 11.35
C ALA A 135 9.23 7.80 11.08
N ARG A 136 10.44 7.85 10.52
CA ARG A 136 11.26 6.65 10.27
C ARG A 136 11.80 6.03 11.57
N LEU A 137 12.35 6.86 12.45
CA LEU A 137 12.98 6.40 13.70
C LEU A 137 11.94 5.91 14.72
N VAL A 138 10.76 6.54 14.79
CA VAL A 138 9.70 6.09 15.72
C VAL A 138 9.18 4.70 15.36
N VAL A 139 9.16 4.33 14.08
CA VAL A 139 8.80 2.96 13.63
C VAL A 139 9.85 1.94 14.08
N HIS A 140 11.14 2.28 13.99
CA HIS A 140 12.18 1.38 14.46
C HIS A 140 12.12 1.17 15.98
N ARG A 141 12.02 2.26 16.75
CA ARG A 141 11.92 2.21 18.22
C ARG A 141 10.66 1.47 18.68
N SER A 142 9.53 1.72 18.04
CA SER A 142 8.28 1.05 18.39
C SER A 142 8.29 -0.44 18.05
N SER A 143 9.02 -0.86 17.00
CA SER A 143 9.22 -2.27 16.69
C SER A 143 9.97 -2.99 17.81
N THR A 144 11.08 -2.40 18.29
CA THR A 144 11.86 -2.92 19.42
C THR A 144 11.04 -2.94 20.72
N ALA A 145 10.35 -1.84 21.04
CA ALA A 145 9.50 -1.79 22.23
C ALA A 145 8.34 -2.80 22.18
N ALA A 146 7.73 -2.99 21.00
CA ALA A 146 6.63 -3.92 20.82
C ALA A 146 7.08 -5.39 20.84
N SER A 147 8.29 -5.72 20.38
CA SER A 147 8.81 -7.10 20.44
C SER A 147 9.17 -7.52 21.86
N LEU A 148 9.57 -6.58 22.72
CA LEU A 148 9.91 -6.82 24.12
C LEU A 148 8.70 -6.70 25.08
N SER A 149 7.55 -6.22 24.60
CA SER A 149 6.36 -6.05 25.42
C SER A 149 5.71 -7.38 25.78
N THR A 150 5.54 -7.62 27.08
CA THR A 150 4.86 -8.81 27.64
C THR A 150 3.44 -8.52 28.12
N TYR A 151 2.96 -7.28 27.97
CA TYR A 151 1.67 -6.85 28.47
C TYR A 151 0.49 -7.35 27.61
N PRO A 152 -0.69 -7.60 28.21
CA PRO A 152 -1.87 -8.06 27.48
C PRO A 152 -2.39 -7.01 26.51
N LEU A 153 -3.09 -7.44 25.45
CA LEU A 153 -3.50 -6.62 24.30
C LEU A 153 -4.25 -5.31 24.60
N ARG A 154 -4.89 -5.16 25.76
CA ARG A 154 -5.64 -3.95 26.16
C ARG A 154 -4.83 -2.99 27.04
N HIS A 155 -3.63 -3.38 27.43
CA HIS A 155 -2.75 -2.54 28.25
C HIS A 155 -2.10 -1.44 27.41
N SER A 156 -1.95 -0.24 27.97
CA SER A 156 -1.36 0.92 27.28
C SER A 156 0.08 0.68 26.79
N ARG A 157 0.81 -0.22 27.45
CA ARG A 157 2.18 -0.65 27.10
C ARG A 157 2.24 -1.95 26.28
N SER A 158 1.10 -2.46 25.81
CA SER A 158 1.07 -3.67 24.98
C SER A 158 1.68 -3.42 23.60
N ALA A 159 2.17 -4.49 22.95
CA ALA A 159 2.65 -4.43 21.58
C ALA A 159 1.63 -3.79 20.61
N ARG A 160 0.33 -4.04 20.84
CA ARG A 160 -0.76 -3.41 20.07
C ARG A 160 -0.79 -1.90 20.30
N SER A 161 -0.84 -1.46 21.56
CA SER A 161 -0.94 -0.04 21.92
C SER A 161 0.27 0.77 21.47
N ILE A 162 1.48 0.22 21.57
CA ILE A 162 2.71 0.83 21.06
C ILE A 162 2.61 1.08 19.54
N ARG A 163 2.19 0.06 18.79
CA ARG A 163 2.00 0.16 17.32
C ARG A 163 0.86 1.10 16.95
N ASP A 164 -0.19 1.19 17.76
CA ASP A 164 -1.28 2.16 17.58
C ASP A 164 -0.83 3.60 17.82
N ALA A 165 -0.07 3.86 18.88
CA ALA A 165 0.48 5.19 19.16
C ALA A 165 1.47 5.65 18.07
N THR A 166 2.29 4.72 17.55
CA THR A 166 3.20 4.98 16.40
C THR A 166 2.42 5.39 15.15
N ARG A 167 1.35 4.66 14.83
CA ARG A 167 0.47 4.99 13.70
C ARG A 167 -0.14 6.38 13.89
N GLN A 168 -0.73 6.66 15.05
CA GLN A 168 -1.44 7.92 15.32
C GLN A 168 -0.55 9.16 15.22
N VAL A 169 0.71 9.08 15.69
CA VAL A 169 1.62 10.22 15.62
C VAL A 169 2.03 10.53 14.16
N ILE A 170 2.16 9.51 13.30
CA ILE A 170 2.43 9.69 11.87
C ILE A 170 1.16 10.13 11.12
N GLU A 171 -0.02 9.63 11.50
CA GLU A 171 -1.32 10.08 10.99
C GLU A 171 -1.55 11.58 11.26
N ARG A 172 -1.00 12.15 12.33
CA ARG A 172 -1.01 13.62 12.52
C ARG A 172 -0.19 14.34 11.46
N SER A 173 1.02 13.86 11.14
CA SER A 173 1.84 14.47 10.09
C SER A 173 1.21 14.35 8.71
N ILE A 174 0.57 13.21 8.39
CA ILE A 174 -0.13 13.07 7.10
C ILE A 174 -1.33 14.02 7.02
N GLN A 175 -2.06 14.22 8.13
CA GLN A 175 -3.18 15.16 8.17
C GLN A 175 -2.71 16.59 7.84
N ILE A 176 -1.61 17.03 8.46
CA ILE A 176 -0.99 18.33 8.20
C ILE A 176 -0.55 18.41 6.72
N ALA A 177 0.21 17.43 6.22
CA ALA A 177 0.66 17.42 4.81
C ALA A 177 -0.48 17.29 3.78
N SER A 178 -1.65 16.80 4.19
CA SER A 178 -2.83 16.67 3.33
C SER A 178 -3.75 17.89 3.32
N SER A 179 -3.40 18.97 4.01
CA SER A 179 -4.23 20.18 4.08
C SER A 179 -4.61 20.67 2.68
N SER A 180 -5.87 21.05 2.53
CA SER A 180 -6.34 21.70 1.31
C SER A 180 -5.63 23.03 1.15
N MET A 181 -5.19 23.29 -0.07
CA MET A 181 -4.65 24.58 -0.50
C MET A 181 -5.40 25.02 -1.76
N SER A 182 -5.58 26.32 -1.92
CA SER A 182 -6.10 26.88 -3.15
C SER A 182 -5.09 26.71 -4.30
N ALA A 183 -5.56 26.84 -5.54
CA ALA A 183 -4.66 26.80 -6.70
C ALA A 183 -3.64 27.95 -6.67
N GLU A 184 -4.06 29.13 -6.19
CA GLU A 184 -3.25 30.34 -6.11
C GLU A 184 -2.16 30.21 -5.04
N GLU A 185 -2.51 29.70 -3.85
CA GLU A 185 -1.56 29.39 -2.78
C GLU A 185 -0.51 28.38 -3.26
N TRP A 186 -0.96 27.30 -3.91
CA TRP A 186 -0.06 26.28 -4.44
C TRP A 186 0.89 26.81 -5.50
N GLU A 187 0.42 27.71 -6.38
CA GLU A 187 1.25 28.36 -7.38
C GLU A 187 2.26 29.32 -6.75
N SER A 188 1.88 30.03 -5.67
CA SER A 188 2.81 30.87 -4.90
C SER A 188 3.92 30.06 -4.22
N GLU A 189 3.62 28.82 -3.82
CA GLU A 189 4.60 27.91 -3.22
C GLU A 189 5.48 27.22 -4.26
N ALA A 190 5.15 27.25 -5.55
CA ALA A 190 5.92 26.54 -6.58
C ALA A 190 7.40 26.93 -6.63
N ALA A 191 7.73 28.19 -6.31
CA ALA A 191 9.11 28.70 -6.27
C ALA A 191 9.81 28.51 -4.91
N GLN A 192 9.09 28.09 -3.87
CA GLN A 192 9.66 27.91 -2.53
C GLN A 192 10.43 26.59 -2.41
N GLU A 193 11.44 26.57 -1.53
CA GLU A 193 12.25 25.36 -1.29
C GLU A 193 11.42 24.22 -0.69
N HIS A 194 10.52 24.53 0.25
CA HIS A 194 9.69 23.54 0.95
C HIS A 194 8.22 23.93 0.93
N SER A 195 7.34 22.96 0.73
CA SER A 195 5.91 23.01 1.02
C SER A 195 5.55 21.83 1.91
N VAL A 196 4.67 22.00 2.90
CA VAL A 196 4.26 20.92 3.81
C VAL A 196 3.72 19.71 3.04
N GLY A 197 3.07 19.92 1.89
CA GLY A 197 2.56 18.84 1.05
C GLY A 197 3.63 17.96 0.39
N ASP A 198 4.90 18.39 0.33
CA ASP A 198 5.95 17.66 -0.40
C ASP A 198 6.26 16.29 0.22
N ILE A 199 6.04 16.12 1.53
CA ILE A 199 6.36 14.85 2.23
C ILE A 199 5.18 13.87 2.28
N ILE A 200 4.06 14.15 1.61
CA ILE A 200 2.86 13.30 1.71
C ILE A 200 3.11 11.87 1.19
N TRP A 201 3.83 11.69 0.09
CA TRP A 201 4.16 10.37 -0.47
C TRP A 201 5.07 9.53 0.46
N PRO A 202 6.22 10.04 0.94
CA PRO A 202 7.05 9.28 1.86
C PRO A 202 6.36 8.99 3.21
N LEU A 203 5.52 9.89 3.74
CA LEU A 203 4.71 9.59 4.93
C LEU A 203 3.65 8.52 4.65
N ALA A 204 2.93 8.62 3.53
CA ALA A 204 1.94 7.62 3.11
C ALA A 204 2.59 6.23 2.94
N ASN A 205 3.80 6.18 2.40
CA ASN A 205 4.60 4.97 2.27
C ASN A 205 4.88 4.28 3.61
N ILE A 206 5.18 5.05 4.66
CA ILE A 206 5.38 4.52 6.01
C ILE A 206 4.05 3.99 6.57
N LEU A 207 2.96 4.75 6.42
CA LEU A 207 1.64 4.34 6.88
C LEU A 207 1.12 3.09 6.17
N PHE A 208 1.25 2.99 4.84
CA PHE A 208 0.86 1.80 4.09
C PHE A 208 1.62 0.54 4.54
N ARG A 209 2.91 0.65 4.90
CA ARG A 209 3.66 -0.46 5.49
C ARG A 209 3.06 -0.89 6.83
N ILE A 210 2.83 0.06 7.74
CA ILE A 210 2.20 -0.20 9.04
C ILE A 210 0.83 -0.86 8.86
N TYR A 211 0.01 -0.34 7.95
CA TYR A 211 -1.32 -0.88 7.70
C TYR A 211 -1.27 -2.29 7.10
N ALA A 212 -0.35 -2.54 6.16
CA ALA A 212 -0.21 -3.85 5.53
C ALA A 212 0.27 -4.92 6.53
N GLU A 213 1.25 -4.61 7.37
CA GLU A 213 1.74 -5.52 8.42
C GLU A 213 0.65 -5.88 9.43
N ARG A 214 -0.24 -4.93 9.71
CA ARG A 214 -1.32 -5.07 10.70
C ARG A 214 -2.67 -5.46 10.09
N LYS A 215 -2.74 -5.66 8.77
CA LYS A 215 -3.99 -5.94 8.02
C LYS A 215 -5.09 -4.89 8.26
N LEU A 216 -4.71 -3.62 8.38
CA LEU A 216 -5.60 -2.47 8.57
C LEU A 216 -6.13 -1.95 7.23
N HIS A 217 -6.97 -2.76 6.58
CA HIS A 217 -7.47 -2.48 5.23
C HIS A 217 -8.33 -1.21 5.17
N THR A 218 -9.18 -0.97 6.18
CA THR A 218 -10.01 0.24 6.27
C THR A 218 -9.15 1.51 6.28
N GLN A 219 -8.13 1.55 7.13
CA GLN A 219 -7.21 2.69 7.23
C GLN A 219 -6.40 2.90 5.95
N SER A 220 -6.03 1.80 5.27
CA SER A 220 -5.37 1.87 3.95
C SER A 220 -6.28 2.51 2.90
N THR A 221 -7.56 2.13 2.89
CA THR A 221 -8.57 2.68 1.98
C THR A 221 -8.82 4.16 2.27
N GLU A 222 -8.93 4.57 3.53
CA GLU A 222 -9.09 5.98 3.89
C GLU A 222 -7.87 6.82 3.50
N LEU A 223 -6.64 6.31 3.68
CA LEU A 223 -5.44 7.00 3.19
C LEU A 223 -5.44 7.13 1.67
N GLN A 224 -5.83 6.08 0.93
CA GLN A 224 -5.97 6.16 -0.53
C GLN A 224 -7.01 7.19 -0.98
N LYS A 225 -8.13 7.34 -0.25
CA LYS A 225 -9.14 8.37 -0.49
C LYS A 225 -8.61 9.76 -0.22
N SER A 226 -7.90 9.96 0.89
CA SER A 226 -7.23 11.23 1.22
C SER A 226 -6.27 11.66 0.11
N LEU A 227 -5.43 10.75 -0.39
CA LEU A 227 -4.53 11.01 -1.52
C LEU A 227 -5.26 11.31 -2.83
N HIS A 228 -6.42 10.69 -3.07
CA HIS A 228 -7.23 10.95 -4.26
C HIS A 228 -7.90 12.33 -4.20
N ASN A 229 -8.31 12.76 -3.00
CA ASN A 229 -9.06 13.99 -2.77
C ASN A 229 -8.16 15.19 -2.40
N LEU A 230 -6.85 15.12 -2.70
CA LEU A 230 -5.96 16.26 -2.46
C LEU A 230 -6.43 17.47 -3.24
N SER A 231 -6.35 18.64 -2.60
CA SER A 231 -6.54 19.94 -3.24
C SER A 231 -5.28 20.77 -3.07
N PRO A 232 -4.57 21.16 -4.16
CA PRO A 232 -4.81 20.73 -5.54
C PRO A 232 -4.60 19.23 -5.76
N ALA A 233 -5.18 18.70 -6.85
CA ALA A 233 -5.11 17.29 -7.19
C ALA A 233 -3.66 16.79 -7.33
N GLU A 234 -3.46 15.49 -7.05
CA GLU A 234 -2.14 14.84 -7.04
C GLU A 234 -1.30 15.15 -8.29
N ASP A 235 -1.90 15.05 -9.49
CA ASP A 235 -1.17 15.28 -10.73
C ASP A 235 -0.74 16.76 -10.89
N LYS A 236 -1.54 17.73 -10.40
CA LYS A 236 -1.14 19.16 -10.40
C LYS A 236 0.03 19.39 -9.44
N ARG A 237 0.01 18.75 -8.27
CA ARG A 237 1.10 18.85 -7.28
C ARG A 237 2.41 18.29 -7.82
N LEU A 238 2.35 17.12 -8.46
CA LEU A 238 3.51 16.49 -9.06
C LEU A 238 4.03 17.23 -10.30
N ALA A 239 3.14 17.82 -11.11
CA ALA A 239 3.56 18.62 -12.26
C ALA A 239 4.37 19.86 -11.85
N SER A 240 4.00 20.52 -10.74
CA SER A 240 4.69 21.74 -10.29
C SER A 240 5.90 21.47 -9.41
N ARG A 241 5.85 20.47 -8.52
CA ARG A 241 6.85 20.25 -7.47
C ARG A 241 7.39 18.82 -7.42
N GLY A 242 7.00 17.95 -8.38
CA GLY A 242 7.42 16.55 -8.43
C GLY A 242 8.93 16.35 -8.51
N PHE A 243 9.68 17.33 -9.01
CA PHE A 243 11.15 17.28 -9.08
C PHE A 243 11.84 17.35 -7.71
N LEU A 244 11.14 17.82 -6.66
CA LEU A 244 11.64 17.85 -5.28
C LEU A 244 11.39 16.53 -4.54
N ILE A 245 10.60 15.63 -5.12
CA ILE A 245 10.16 14.39 -4.49
C ILE A 245 10.89 13.24 -5.17
N ALA A 246 11.46 12.33 -4.39
CA ALA A 246 12.11 11.16 -4.94
C ALA A 246 11.10 10.32 -5.74
N ALA A 247 11.42 10.02 -7.01
CA ALA A 247 10.57 9.18 -7.87
C ALA A 247 10.25 7.82 -7.22
N THR A 248 11.17 7.30 -6.41
CA THR A 248 10.97 6.07 -5.61
C THR A 248 9.85 6.19 -4.59
N ASP A 249 9.66 7.35 -3.96
CA ASP A 249 8.57 7.56 -3.00
C ASP A 249 7.21 7.58 -3.70
N ILE A 250 7.13 8.24 -4.86
CA ILE A 250 5.92 8.27 -5.70
C ILE A 250 5.59 6.86 -6.21
N CYS A 251 6.59 6.17 -6.77
CA CYS A 251 6.47 4.79 -7.24
C CYS A 251 5.96 3.85 -6.14
N GLN A 252 6.53 3.96 -4.93
CA GLN A 252 6.14 3.11 -3.81
C GLN A 252 4.71 3.40 -3.34
N SER A 253 4.27 4.67 -3.37
CA SER A 253 2.89 5.06 -3.03
C SER A 253 1.89 4.42 -3.99
N TYR A 254 2.17 4.48 -5.30
CA TYR A 254 1.35 3.80 -6.31
C TYR A 254 1.35 2.28 -6.16
N TYR A 255 2.50 1.69 -5.85
CA TYR A 255 2.58 0.25 -5.57
C TYR A 255 1.69 -0.16 -4.39
N TRP A 256 1.66 0.62 -3.30
CA TRP A 256 0.82 0.31 -2.14
C TRP A 256 -0.67 0.40 -2.45
N ARG A 257 -1.11 1.42 -3.20
CA ARG A 257 -2.51 1.56 -3.68
C ARG A 257 -2.89 0.39 -4.58
N GLY A 258 -1.99 -0.01 -5.48
CA GLY A 258 -2.16 -1.18 -6.33
C GLY A 258 -2.27 -2.50 -5.54
N LYS A 259 -1.37 -2.71 -4.57
CA LYS A 259 -1.42 -3.86 -3.66
C LYS A 259 -2.70 -3.89 -2.83
N LEU A 260 -3.20 -2.75 -2.37
CA LEU A 260 -4.47 -2.67 -1.66
C LEU A 260 -5.63 -3.14 -2.55
N GLY A 261 -5.67 -2.71 -3.81
CA GLY A 261 -6.66 -3.19 -4.79
C GLY A 261 -6.63 -4.71 -4.95
N VAL A 262 -5.44 -5.32 -5.04
CA VAL A 262 -5.30 -6.79 -5.09
C VAL A 262 -5.91 -7.47 -3.86
N VAL A 263 -5.62 -6.94 -2.67
CA VAL A 263 -6.11 -7.50 -1.39
C VAL A 263 -7.64 -7.36 -1.29
N LEU A 264 -8.20 -6.25 -1.77
CA LEU A 264 -9.64 -5.99 -1.79
C LEU A 264 -10.36 -6.62 -2.99
N LEU A 265 -9.66 -7.41 -3.81
CA LEU A 265 -10.19 -8.03 -5.04
C LEU A 265 -10.68 -7.00 -6.09
N ASP A 266 -10.24 -5.74 -6.01
CA ASP A 266 -10.47 -4.70 -7.00
C ASP A 266 -9.39 -4.77 -8.09
N MET A 267 -9.65 -5.62 -9.10
CA MET A 267 -8.72 -5.85 -10.21
C MET A 267 -8.47 -4.58 -11.03
N ARG A 268 -9.50 -3.78 -11.32
CA ARG A 268 -9.38 -2.61 -12.20
C ARG A 268 -8.59 -1.50 -11.52
N GLY A 269 -8.90 -1.21 -10.26
CA GLY A 269 -8.11 -0.27 -9.46
C GLY A 269 -6.68 -0.75 -9.25
N ALA A 270 -6.48 -2.04 -8.99
CA ALA A 270 -5.15 -2.62 -8.84
C ALA A 270 -4.28 -2.44 -10.09
N VAL A 271 -4.77 -2.79 -11.29
CA VAL A 271 -4.02 -2.62 -12.54
C VAL A 271 -3.69 -1.16 -12.80
N PHE A 272 -4.63 -0.25 -12.58
CA PHE A 272 -4.40 1.18 -12.77
C PHE A 272 -3.20 1.67 -11.95
N TRP A 273 -3.20 1.39 -10.64
CA TRP A 273 -2.14 1.84 -9.74
C TRP A 273 -0.82 1.09 -9.94
N LEU A 274 -0.85 -0.22 -10.19
CA LEU A 274 0.37 -1.00 -10.44
C LEU A 274 1.04 -0.59 -11.76
N ASN A 275 0.27 -0.23 -12.79
CA ASN A 275 0.84 0.35 -14.01
C ASN A 275 1.43 1.75 -13.78
N LYS A 276 0.77 2.58 -12.96
CA LYS A 276 1.34 3.89 -12.57
C LYS A 276 2.66 3.70 -11.80
N ALA A 277 2.73 2.72 -10.90
CA ALA A 277 3.96 2.35 -10.20
C ALA A 277 5.05 1.85 -11.15
N TRP A 278 4.71 0.98 -12.09
CA TRP A 278 5.64 0.46 -13.09
C TRP A 278 6.31 1.58 -13.89
N ARG A 279 5.53 2.55 -14.37
CA ARG A 279 6.02 3.70 -15.15
C ARG A 279 6.89 4.67 -14.35
N MET A 280 6.67 4.75 -13.04
CA MET A 280 7.45 5.63 -12.15
C MET A 280 8.71 4.97 -11.60
N CYS A 281 8.82 3.65 -11.72
CA CYS A 281 9.98 2.91 -11.26
C CYS A 281 11.18 3.23 -12.16
N PRO A 282 12.34 3.65 -11.63
CA PRO A 282 13.53 3.88 -12.45
C PRO A 282 13.94 2.64 -13.24
N ASP A 283 14.54 2.86 -14.42
CA ASP A 283 15.01 1.79 -15.32
C ASP A 283 16.43 1.31 -15.03
N ASP A 284 16.94 1.52 -13.81
CA ASP A 284 18.27 1.07 -13.39
C ASP A 284 18.28 -0.37 -12.85
N ASP A 285 19.48 -0.98 -12.83
CA ASP A 285 19.68 -2.33 -12.29
C ASP A 285 19.28 -2.45 -10.81
N MET A 286 19.36 -1.34 -10.06
CA MET A 286 18.99 -1.30 -8.64
C MET A 286 17.47 -1.45 -8.43
N SER A 287 16.68 -1.13 -9.45
CA SER A 287 15.21 -1.16 -9.44
C SER A 287 14.60 -2.50 -9.83
N TRP A 288 15.42 -3.50 -10.21
CA TRP A 288 14.95 -4.82 -10.62
C TRP A 288 14.04 -5.49 -9.57
N LYS A 289 14.38 -5.37 -8.28
CA LYS A 289 13.58 -5.97 -7.18
C LYS A 289 12.22 -5.29 -7.01
N GLN A 290 12.16 -3.98 -7.25
CA GLN A 290 10.95 -3.15 -7.16
C GLN A 290 10.03 -3.48 -8.34
N LYS A 291 10.56 -3.49 -9.56
CA LYS A 291 9.86 -3.95 -10.77
C LYS A 291 9.31 -5.35 -10.62
N ARG A 292 10.13 -6.29 -10.12
CA ARG A 292 9.68 -7.65 -9.81
C ARG A 292 8.51 -7.67 -8.81
N SER A 293 8.58 -6.85 -7.76
CA SER A 293 7.52 -6.77 -6.74
C SER A 293 6.20 -6.23 -7.30
N ILE A 294 6.27 -5.32 -8.26
CA ILE A 294 5.12 -4.82 -9.02
C ILE A 294 4.56 -5.95 -9.91
N LEU A 295 5.41 -6.61 -10.72
CA LEU A 295 5.00 -7.66 -11.65
C LEU A 295 4.34 -8.86 -10.97
N ILE A 296 4.85 -9.29 -9.81
CA ILE A 296 4.23 -10.37 -9.02
C ILE A 296 2.74 -10.12 -8.76
N ARG A 297 2.33 -8.86 -8.63
CA ARG A 297 0.92 -8.46 -8.43
C ARG A 297 0.23 -8.10 -9.72
N LEU A 298 0.95 -7.48 -10.66
CA LEU A 298 0.38 -7.06 -11.93
C LEU A 298 0.01 -8.25 -12.82
N ILE A 299 0.82 -9.33 -12.84
CA ILE A 299 0.57 -10.55 -13.61
C ILE A 299 -0.78 -11.20 -13.27
N PRO A 300 -1.08 -11.58 -12.01
CA PRO A 300 -2.35 -12.22 -11.70
C PRO A 300 -3.53 -11.31 -12.00
N VAL A 301 -3.43 -9.99 -11.76
CA VAL A 301 -4.54 -9.08 -12.06
C VAL A 301 -4.74 -8.93 -13.57
N ASN A 302 -3.67 -8.77 -14.34
CA ASN A 302 -3.74 -8.74 -15.80
C ASN A 302 -4.30 -10.05 -16.37
N LEU A 303 -3.85 -11.20 -15.86
CA LEU A 303 -4.35 -12.51 -16.26
C LEU A 303 -5.87 -12.61 -16.11
N LEU A 304 -6.40 -12.14 -14.97
CA LEU A 304 -7.83 -12.13 -14.68
C LEU A 304 -8.61 -11.10 -15.51
N LEU A 305 -7.94 -10.06 -16.02
CA LEU A 305 -8.48 -9.12 -17.01
C LEU A 305 -8.25 -9.59 -18.46
N GLY A 306 -7.77 -10.82 -18.67
CA GLY A 306 -7.56 -11.39 -20.00
C GLY A 306 -6.29 -10.95 -20.70
N LEU A 307 -5.35 -10.33 -19.98
CA LEU A 307 -4.05 -9.89 -20.49
C LEU A 307 -2.96 -10.85 -20.01
N LEU A 308 -2.26 -11.47 -20.95
CA LEU A 308 -1.21 -12.45 -20.65
C LEU A 308 0.16 -11.77 -20.65
N PRO A 309 1.06 -12.09 -19.70
CA PRO A 309 2.44 -11.62 -19.76
C PRO A 309 3.21 -12.33 -20.89
N SER A 310 4.27 -11.69 -21.39
CA SER A 310 5.20 -12.34 -22.32
C SER A 310 6.11 -13.32 -21.57
N THR A 311 6.57 -14.35 -22.28
CA THR A 311 7.55 -15.32 -21.74
C THR A 311 8.86 -14.61 -21.35
N GLU A 312 9.30 -13.63 -22.14
CA GLU A 312 10.49 -12.82 -21.89
C GLU A 312 10.41 -12.11 -20.53
N THR A 313 9.28 -11.45 -20.21
CA THR A 313 9.10 -10.79 -18.91
C THR A 313 9.15 -11.77 -17.74
N LEU A 314 8.63 -12.99 -17.90
CA LEU A 314 8.70 -14.00 -16.83
C LEU A 314 10.13 -14.51 -16.61
N GLN A 315 10.94 -14.58 -17.67
CA GLN A 315 12.35 -14.97 -17.61
C GLN A 315 13.20 -13.85 -17.00
N GLU A 316 13.06 -12.62 -17.48
CA GLU A 316 13.80 -11.44 -17.03
C GLU A 316 13.68 -11.20 -15.52
N TYR A 317 12.48 -11.43 -14.96
CA TYR A 317 12.19 -11.19 -13.55
C TYR A 317 12.17 -12.46 -12.68
N ASP A 318 12.62 -13.61 -13.19
CA ASP A 318 12.64 -14.90 -12.47
C ASP A 318 11.29 -15.20 -11.78
N LEU A 319 10.26 -15.43 -12.60
CA LEU A 319 8.89 -15.69 -12.15
C LEU A 319 8.35 -17.05 -12.60
N PRO A 320 9.02 -18.17 -12.26
CA PRO A 320 8.66 -19.49 -12.76
C PRO A 320 7.29 -20.01 -12.30
N HIS A 321 6.82 -19.50 -11.16
CA HIS A 321 5.54 -19.83 -10.53
C HIS A 321 4.33 -19.52 -11.44
N PHE A 322 4.48 -18.62 -12.41
CA PHE A 322 3.39 -18.26 -13.31
C PHE A 322 3.35 -19.09 -14.60
N TYR A 323 4.40 -19.81 -15.00
CA TYR A 323 4.40 -20.53 -16.29
C TYR A 323 3.30 -21.59 -16.36
N SER A 324 3.28 -22.51 -15.40
CA SER A 324 2.28 -23.59 -15.35
C SER A 324 0.87 -23.03 -15.09
N LEU A 325 0.77 -21.99 -14.25
CA LEU A 325 -0.49 -21.33 -13.94
C LEU A 325 -1.12 -20.70 -15.19
N ILE A 326 -0.33 -19.97 -15.97
CA ILE A 326 -0.75 -19.36 -17.24
C ILE A 326 -1.12 -20.42 -18.26
N GLN A 327 -0.39 -21.54 -18.30
CA GLN A 327 -0.72 -22.63 -19.21
C GLN A 327 -2.07 -23.26 -18.86
N ALA A 328 -2.30 -23.58 -17.58
CA ALA A 328 -3.58 -24.11 -17.11
C ALA A 328 -4.74 -23.15 -17.43
N PHE A 329 -4.53 -21.84 -17.24
CA PHE A 329 -5.49 -20.81 -17.63
C PHE A 329 -5.78 -20.83 -19.13
N LYS A 330 -4.75 -20.86 -19.99
CA LYS A 330 -4.90 -20.86 -21.45
C LYS A 330 -5.65 -22.08 -21.96
N THR A 331 -5.34 -23.26 -21.42
CA THR A 331 -5.93 -24.53 -21.87
C THR A 331 -7.27 -24.84 -21.23
N GLY A 332 -7.67 -24.08 -20.19
CA GLY A 332 -8.88 -24.39 -19.43
C GLY A 332 -8.74 -25.65 -18.56
N ASN A 333 -7.51 -26.00 -18.14
CA ASN A 333 -7.32 -27.19 -17.31
C ASN A 333 -7.53 -26.82 -15.83
N VAL A 334 -8.78 -27.01 -15.36
CA VAL A 334 -9.22 -26.64 -14.01
C VAL A 334 -8.51 -27.45 -12.91
N PRO A 335 -8.35 -28.79 -13.01
CA PRO A 335 -7.61 -29.58 -12.01
C PRO A 335 -6.16 -29.12 -11.87
N VAL A 336 -5.46 -28.88 -12.99
CA VAL A 336 -4.07 -28.39 -12.94
C VAL A 336 -4.01 -26.99 -12.32
N TRP A 337 -4.96 -26.11 -12.62
CA TRP A 337 -5.06 -24.80 -11.97
C TRP A 337 -5.20 -24.92 -10.45
N ARG A 338 -6.15 -25.74 -9.98
CA ARG A 338 -6.39 -26.01 -8.55
C ARG A 338 -5.14 -26.56 -7.88
N ARG A 339 -4.53 -27.59 -8.49
CA ARG A 339 -3.30 -28.21 -7.98
C ARG A 339 -2.16 -27.21 -7.82
N ILE A 340 -1.91 -26.35 -8.81
CA ILE A 340 -0.85 -25.32 -8.74
C ILE A 340 -1.12 -24.33 -7.60
N LEU A 341 -2.38 -23.90 -7.43
CA LEU A 341 -2.75 -22.99 -6.35
C LEU A 341 -2.56 -23.60 -4.96
N GLU A 342 -2.71 -24.92 -4.81
CA GLU A 342 -2.46 -25.61 -3.54
C GLU A 342 -0.96 -25.90 -3.34
N GLU A 343 -0.26 -26.44 -4.33
CA GLU A 343 1.18 -26.75 -4.27
C GLU A 343 2.02 -25.50 -3.99
N GLN A 344 1.66 -24.36 -4.60
CA GLN A 344 2.38 -23.09 -4.44
C GLN A 344 1.67 -22.10 -3.53
N ARG A 345 0.70 -22.58 -2.73
CA ARG A 345 -0.17 -21.75 -1.88
C ARG A 345 0.61 -20.76 -1.03
N GLU A 346 1.66 -21.21 -0.36
CA GLU A 346 2.43 -20.35 0.54
C GLU A 346 3.23 -19.26 -0.18
N TRP A 347 3.67 -19.52 -1.42
CA TRP A 347 4.33 -18.51 -2.23
C TRP A 347 3.36 -17.39 -2.62
N PHE A 348 2.16 -17.78 -3.09
CA PHE A 348 1.10 -16.84 -3.47
C PHE A 348 0.51 -16.09 -2.26
N ARG A 349 0.33 -16.76 -1.10
CA ARG A 349 -0.21 -16.15 0.13
C ARG A 349 0.70 -15.06 0.68
N ARG A 350 2.01 -15.32 0.80
CA ARG A 350 2.99 -14.31 1.26
C ARG A 350 3.03 -13.06 0.37
N ARG A 351 2.62 -13.18 -0.88
CA ARG A 351 2.55 -12.08 -1.86
C ARG A 351 1.19 -11.39 -1.94
N SER A 352 0.20 -11.91 -1.20
CA SER A 352 -1.19 -11.43 -1.19
C SER A 352 -1.92 -11.60 -2.52
N ILE A 353 -1.54 -12.60 -3.33
CA ILE A 353 -2.14 -12.86 -4.66
C ILE A 353 -2.90 -14.19 -4.73
N TRP A 354 -2.80 -15.04 -3.70
CA TRP A 354 -3.50 -16.33 -3.69
C TRP A 354 -5.03 -16.14 -3.74
N LEU A 355 -5.57 -15.27 -2.89
CA LEU A 355 -7.01 -15.09 -2.76
C LEU A 355 -7.65 -14.60 -4.06
N ILE A 356 -7.02 -13.64 -4.75
CA ILE A 356 -7.57 -13.13 -6.02
C ILE A 356 -7.54 -14.18 -7.13
N LEU A 357 -6.50 -15.02 -7.16
CA LEU A 357 -6.41 -16.14 -8.11
C LEU A 357 -7.45 -17.22 -7.80
N TYR A 358 -7.64 -17.56 -6.52
CA TYR A 358 -8.60 -18.55 -6.08
C TYR A 358 -10.04 -18.10 -6.35
N GLU A 359 -10.43 -16.91 -5.89
CA GLU A 359 -11.81 -16.41 -5.95
C GLU A 359 -12.26 -15.98 -7.35
N ARG A 360 -11.34 -15.52 -8.21
CA ARG A 360 -11.68 -14.95 -9.53
C ARG A 360 -11.14 -15.76 -10.71
N GLY A 361 -10.11 -16.58 -10.50
CA GLY A 361 -9.41 -17.26 -11.58
C GLY A 361 -10.13 -18.48 -12.11
N GLU A 362 -10.64 -19.35 -11.22
CA GLU A 362 -11.18 -20.65 -11.64
C GLU A 362 -12.32 -20.52 -12.67
N MET A 363 -13.23 -19.56 -12.47
CA MET A 363 -14.32 -19.30 -13.43
C MET A 363 -13.81 -18.93 -14.82
N LEU A 364 -12.68 -18.23 -14.92
CA LEU A 364 -12.06 -17.91 -16.21
C LEU A 364 -11.37 -19.12 -16.85
N VAL A 365 -10.87 -20.06 -16.04
CA VAL A 365 -10.33 -21.33 -16.53
C VAL A 365 -11.47 -22.18 -17.11
N TRP A 366 -12.60 -22.30 -16.41
CA TRP A 366 -13.82 -22.93 -16.93
C TRP A 366 -14.29 -22.30 -18.23
N ARG A 367 -14.32 -20.96 -18.30
CA ARG A 367 -14.64 -20.23 -19.53
C ARG A 367 -13.73 -20.65 -20.69
N ASN A 368 -12.42 -20.73 -20.45
CA ASN A 368 -11.46 -21.05 -21.49
C ASN A 368 -11.58 -22.51 -21.96
N LEU A 369 -11.90 -23.44 -21.05
CA LEU A 369 -12.23 -24.83 -21.39
C LEU A 369 -13.42 -24.89 -22.34
N TYR A 370 -14.53 -24.26 -21.98
CA TYR A 370 -15.75 -24.28 -22.77
C TYR A 370 -15.60 -23.57 -24.11
N ARG A 371 -14.83 -22.47 -24.16
CA ARG A 371 -14.48 -21.82 -25.42
C ARG A 371 -13.67 -22.77 -26.32
N SER A 372 -12.73 -23.52 -25.76
CA SER A 372 -11.92 -24.48 -26.52
C SER A 372 -12.79 -25.64 -27.04
N ALA A 373 -13.66 -26.19 -26.19
CA ALA A 373 -14.62 -27.24 -26.55
C ALA A 373 -15.56 -26.80 -27.68
N LEU A 374 -16.09 -25.57 -27.59
CA LEU A 374 -16.93 -25.00 -28.65
C LEU A 374 -16.16 -24.85 -29.97
N THR A 375 -14.89 -24.43 -29.89
CA THR A 375 -14.05 -24.27 -31.08
C THR A 375 -13.86 -25.63 -31.76
N ALA A 376 -13.48 -26.65 -31.00
CA ALA A 376 -13.32 -28.01 -31.51
C ALA A 376 -14.62 -28.57 -32.11
N TYR A 377 -15.77 -28.30 -31.48
CA TYR A 377 -17.07 -28.69 -32.02
C TYR A 377 -17.38 -28.02 -33.37
N TYR A 378 -17.10 -26.72 -33.51
CA TYR A 378 -17.29 -26.01 -34.78
C TYR A 378 -16.30 -26.44 -35.87
N ASP A 379 -15.10 -26.89 -35.51
CA ASP A 379 -14.14 -27.42 -36.47
C ASP A 379 -14.60 -28.78 -37.01
N LEU A 380 -15.30 -29.59 -36.19
CA LEU A 380 -15.91 -30.87 -36.59
C LEU A 380 -17.23 -30.68 -37.36
N ASP A 381 -18.05 -29.69 -36.98
CA ASP A 381 -19.29 -29.33 -37.65
C ASP A 381 -19.37 -27.81 -37.95
N PRO A 382 -18.87 -27.39 -39.12
CA PRO A 382 -18.92 -25.97 -39.52
C PRO A 382 -20.34 -25.41 -39.70
N GLN A 383 -21.36 -26.25 -39.93
CA GLN A 383 -22.74 -25.78 -40.06
C GLN A 383 -23.29 -25.34 -38.70
N ALA A 384 -22.88 -26.00 -37.61
CA ALA A 384 -23.28 -25.60 -36.26
C ALA A 384 -22.87 -24.17 -35.91
N ARG A 385 -21.76 -23.67 -36.47
CA ARG A 385 -21.27 -22.29 -36.26
C ARG A 385 -22.27 -21.24 -36.76
N GLN A 386 -23.04 -21.55 -37.80
CA GLN A 386 -24.01 -20.63 -38.38
C GLN A 386 -25.26 -20.51 -37.50
N ASN A 387 -25.65 -21.62 -36.88
CA ASN A 387 -26.86 -21.71 -36.05
C ASN A 387 -26.73 -21.03 -34.68
N SER A 388 -25.52 -20.62 -34.27
CA SER A 388 -25.23 -19.97 -32.99
C SER A 388 -25.79 -20.75 -31.77
N ARG A 389 -25.92 -22.07 -31.90
CA ARG A 389 -26.43 -22.98 -30.87
C ARG A 389 -25.40 -24.09 -30.65
N CYS A 390 -25.17 -24.42 -29.39
CA CYS A 390 -24.28 -25.50 -29.00
C CYS A 390 -25.00 -26.44 -28.02
N PRO A 391 -25.10 -27.75 -28.31
CA PRO A 391 -25.58 -28.71 -27.32
C PRO A 391 -24.73 -28.71 -26.05
N THR A 392 -25.33 -28.84 -24.87
CA THR A 392 -24.60 -28.79 -23.59
C THR A 392 -23.64 -29.95 -23.39
N TRP A 393 -23.91 -31.10 -24.02
CA TRP A 393 -23.05 -32.29 -23.92
C TRP A 393 -21.61 -32.00 -24.41
N VAL A 394 -21.42 -31.05 -25.33
CA VAL A 394 -20.08 -30.64 -25.80
C VAL A 394 -19.22 -30.16 -24.62
N PHE A 395 -19.82 -29.39 -23.72
CA PHE A 395 -19.16 -28.86 -22.53
C PHE A 395 -19.02 -29.94 -21.45
N THR A 396 -20.04 -30.80 -21.27
CA THR A 396 -20.00 -31.93 -20.33
C THR A 396 -18.88 -32.90 -20.67
N VAL A 397 -18.71 -33.25 -21.95
CA VAL A 397 -17.61 -34.13 -22.41
C VAL A 397 -16.25 -33.48 -22.18
N ALA A 398 -16.10 -32.21 -22.53
CA ALA A 398 -14.83 -31.50 -22.32
C ALA A 398 -14.46 -31.39 -20.82
N ALA A 399 -15.44 -31.15 -19.96
CA ALA A 399 -15.27 -31.17 -18.51
C ALA A 399 -14.87 -32.58 -18.03
N GLY A 400 -15.62 -33.62 -18.42
CA GLY A 400 -15.30 -35.00 -18.07
C GLY A 400 -13.87 -35.41 -18.45
N GLN A 401 -13.43 -35.07 -19.66
CA GLN A 401 -12.07 -35.36 -20.15
C GLN A 401 -10.97 -34.67 -19.34
N VAL A 402 -11.20 -33.43 -18.89
CA VAL A 402 -10.19 -32.69 -18.13
C VAL A 402 -10.04 -33.21 -16.70
N PHE A 403 -11.12 -33.76 -16.14
CA PHE A 403 -11.15 -34.31 -14.78
C PHE A 403 -10.86 -35.82 -14.73
N GLU A 404 -10.83 -36.52 -15.87
CA GLU A 404 -10.58 -37.96 -15.95
C GLU A 404 -9.22 -38.34 -15.31
N GLY A 405 -9.27 -39.23 -14.33
CA GLY A 405 -8.09 -39.77 -13.65
C GLY A 405 -7.38 -38.77 -12.73
N THR A 406 -8.04 -37.66 -12.39
CA THR A 406 -7.50 -36.65 -11.46
C THR A 406 -7.73 -37.00 -10.00
N GLY A 407 -8.73 -37.84 -9.70
CA GLY A 407 -9.16 -38.16 -8.33
C GLY A 407 -9.87 -37.00 -7.61
N GLU A 408 -10.20 -35.92 -8.32
CA GLU A 408 -11.08 -34.86 -7.78
C GLU A 408 -12.54 -35.34 -7.70
N VAL A 409 -13.40 -34.57 -7.01
CA VAL A 409 -14.81 -34.96 -6.80
C VAL A 409 -15.56 -35.08 -8.12
N GLU A 410 -15.19 -34.26 -9.10
CA GLU A 410 -15.73 -34.22 -10.45
C GLU A 410 -15.21 -35.34 -11.38
N ASP A 411 -14.21 -36.13 -10.97
CA ASP A 411 -13.65 -37.23 -11.76
C ASP A 411 -14.70 -38.34 -11.99
N GLY A 412 -15.14 -38.50 -13.24
CA GLY A 412 -16.16 -39.48 -13.64
C GLY A 412 -17.58 -39.18 -13.16
N THR A 413 -17.83 -38.03 -12.52
CA THR A 413 -19.14 -37.68 -11.92
C THR A 413 -19.82 -36.49 -12.56
N ILE A 414 -19.14 -35.73 -13.44
CA ILE A 414 -19.69 -34.52 -14.08
C ILE A 414 -20.95 -34.85 -14.89
N THR A 415 -22.04 -34.18 -14.54
CA THR A 415 -23.32 -34.30 -15.25
C THR A 415 -23.65 -33.06 -16.07
N ILE A 416 -24.79 -33.12 -16.77
CA ILE A 416 -25.34 -31.98 -17.49
C ILE A 416 -25.77 -30.86 -16.52
N GLU A 417 -26.25 -31.20 -15.32
CA GLU A 417 -26.64 -30.23 -14.29
C GLU A 417 -25.44 -29.40 -13.84
N ASP A 418 -24.26 -30.01 -13.62
CA ASP A 418 -23.02 -29.28 -13.29
C ASP A 418 -22.62 -28.32 -14.42
N THR A 419 -22.70 -28.82 -15.66
CA THR A 419 -22.44 -28.01 -16.86
C THR A 419 -23.37 -26.80 -16.95
N ILE A 420 -24.66 -27.00 -16.66
CA ILE A 420 -25.69 -25.97 -16.65
C ILE A 420 -25.36 -24.90 -15.61
N VAL A 421 -24.96 -25.29 -14.40
CA VAL A 421 -24.61 -24.37 -13.32
C VAL A 421 -23.40 -23.52 -13.72
N ILE A 422 -22.34 -24.13 -14.24
CA ILE A 422 -21.13 -23.40 -14.66
C ILE A 422 -21.46 -22.42 -15.81
N LEU A 423 -22.23 -22.86 -16.82
CA LEU A 423 -22.66 -21.98 -17.91
C LEU A 423 -23.53 -20.82 -17.42
N ALA A 424 -24.45 -21.08 -16.49
CA ALA A 424 -25.29 -20.04 -15.89
C ALA A 424 -24.43 -18.99 -15.17
N SER A 425 -23.41 -19.42 -14.40
CA SER A 425 -22.47 -18.50 -13.76
C SER A 425 -21.64 -17.69 -14.77
N LEU A 426 -21.21 -18.30 -15.87
CA LEU A 426 -20.49 -17.60 -16.94
C LEU A 426 -21.38 -16.58 -17.67
N ILE A 427 -22.65 -16.91 -17.88
CA ILE A 427 -23.64 -15.99 -18.48
C ILE A 427 -23.89 -14.79 -17.55
N ASP A 428 -24.11 -15.04 -16.26
CA ASP A 428 -24.33 -13.98 -15.27
C ASP A 428 -23.17 -12.98 -15.20
N GLN A 429 -21.93 -13.51 -15.26
CA GLN A 429 -20.72 -12.69 -15.29
C GLN A 429 -20.40 -12.08 -16.66
N SER A 430 -21.26 -12.27 -17.66
CA SER A 430 -21.06 -11.82 -19.05
C SER A 430 -19.80 -12.37 -19.72
N LEU A 431 -19.27 -13.48 -19.19
CA LEU A 431 -18.15 -14.24 -19.75
C LEU A 431 -18.58 -15.13 -20.94
N VAL A 432 -19.88 -15.42 -21.00
CA VAL A 432 -20.61 -16.01 -22.12
C VAL A 432 -21.83 -15.12 -22.43
N LEU A 433 -22.06 -14.83 -23.70
CA LEU A 433 -23.22 -14.07 -24.16
C LEU A 433 -24.23 -15.04 -24.77
N GLY A 434 -25.33 -15.27 -24.06
CA GLY A 434 -26.35 -16.19 -24.53
C GLY A 434 -27.34 -16.57 -23.44
N ASN A 435 -28.24 -17.47 -23.81
CA ASN A 435 -29.23 -18.06 -22.91
C ASN A 435 -29.10 -19.58 -22.96
N LEU A 436 -29.29 -20.20 -21.80
CA LEU A 436 -29.30 -21.64 -21.67
C LEU A 436 -30.75 -22.15 -21.71
N SER A 437 -31.02 -23.14 -22.56
CA SER A 437 -32.30 -23.83 -22.60
C SER A 437 -32.18 -25.20 -21.96
N TYR A 438 -32.78 -25.35 -20.78
CA TYR A 438 -32.79 -26.62 -20.03
C TYR A 438 -33.53 -27.72 -20.81
N SER A 439 -34.74 -27.42 -21.29
CA SER A 439 -35.58 -28.37 -22.04
C SER A 439 -34.89 -28.90 -23.31
N HIS A 440 -34.19 -28.02 -24.03
CA HIS A 440 -33.49 -28.38 -25.25
C HIS A 440 -32.02 -28.77 -25.05
N LYS A 441 -31.51 -28.75 -23.81
CA LYS A 441 -30.11 -29.08 -23.47
C LYS A 441 -29.10 -28.36 -24.38
N GLN A 442 -29.30 -27.06 -24.59
CA GLN A 442 -28.48 -26.27 -25.51
C GLN A 442 -28.22 -24.85 -25.00
N LEU A 443 -27.05 -24.34 -25.33
CA LEU A 443 -26.67 -22.93 -25.19
C LEU A 443 -26.97 -22.21 -26.51
N ALA A 444 -27.87 -21.23 -26.47
CA ALA A 444 -28.11 -20.31 -27.58
C ALA A 444 -27.26 -19.05 -27.38
N MET A 445 -26.29 -18.81 -28.25
CA MET A 445 -25.32 -17.74 -28.10
C MET A 445 -25.71 -16.49 -28.89
N LYS A 446 -25.43 -15.33 -28.31
CA LYS A 446 -25.43 -14.03 -28.98
C LYS A 446 -24.01 -13.72 -29.43
N ARG A 447 -23.84 -13.22 -30.66
CA ARG A 447 -22.52 -12.80 -31.14
C ARG A 447 -22.00 -11.61 -30.33
N SER A 448 -20.75 -11.70 -29.90
CA SER A 448 -19.98 -10.60 -29.36
C SER A 448 -19.51 -9.66 -30.48
N GLU A 449 -19.33 -8.38 -30.16
CA GLU A 449 -18.90 -7.35 -31.11
C GLU A 449 -17.45 -7.55 -31.57
N ASP A 450 -16.63 -8.24 -30.78
CA ASP A 450 -15.22 -8.51 -31.06
C ASP A 450 -14.98 -9.72 -31.97
N GLY A 451 -16.05 -10.32 -32.50
CA GLY A 451 -15.97 -11.45 -33.43
C GLY A 451 -15.68 -12.81 -32.77
N MET A 452 -15.62 -12.88 -31.44
CA MET A 452 -15.30 -14.10 -30.69
C MET A 452 -16.52 -15.02 -30.42
N GLY A 453 -17.61 -14.81 -31.16
CA GLY A 453 -18.83 -15.62 -31.05
C GLY A 453 -19.55 -15.39 -29.72
N GLY A 454 -19.98 -16.46 -29.05
CA GLY A 454 -20.64 -16.35 -27.74
C GLY A 454 -19.70 -16.06 -26.56
N PHE A 455 -18.38 -15.96 -26.79
CA PHE A 455 -17.36 -15.84 -25.73
C PHE A 455 -16.53 -14.56 -25.94
N PRO A 456 -17.02 -13.38 -25.49
CA PRO A 456 -16.32 -12.10 -25.68
C PRO A 456 -14.95 -12.10 -24.98
N LYS A 457 -13.96 -11.39 -25.52
CA LYS A 457 -12.64 -11.18 -24.90
C LYS A 457 -12.82 -10.75 -23.45
N ILE A 458 -12.12 -11.42 -22.52
CA ILE A 458 -12.20 -11.14 -21.08
C ILE A 458 -11.91 -9.67 -20.79
N SER A 459 -10.98 -9.05 -21.51
CA SER A 459 -10.63 -7.63 -21.35
C SER A 459 -11.75 -6.65 -21.72
N LEU A 460 -12.74 -7.09 -22.50
CA LEU A 460 -13.93 -6.30 -22.87
C LEU A 460 -15.12 -6.60 -21.97
N VAL A 461 -15.03 -7.60 -21.09
CA VAL A 461 -16.12 -7.95 -20.17
C VAL A 461 -16.21 -6.90 -19.07
N VAL A 462 -17.40 -6.30 -18.96
CA VAL A 462 -17.74 -5.40 -17.87
C VAL A 462 -18.49 -6.21 -16.83
N PRO A 463 -17.98 -6.31 -15.57
CA PRO A 463 -18.71 -6.99 -14.51
C PRO A 463 -20.09 -6.37 -14.36
N ARG A 464 -21.11 -7.21 -14.20
CA ARG A 464 -22.47 -6.77 -13.87
C ARG A 464 -22.39 -5.91 -12.61
N ARG A 465 -22.82 -4.65 -12.69
CA ARG A 465 -22.99 -3.82 -11.50
C ARG A 465 -24.15 -4.42 -10.72
N VAL A 466 -23.87 -4.93 -9.52
CA VAL A 466 -24.92 -5.15 -8.54
C VAL A 466 -25.18 -3.77 -7.96
N ASP A 467 -26.11 -3.03 -8.55
CA ASP A 467 -26.64 -1.86 -7.88
C ASP A 467 -27.30 -2.39 -6.62
N ALA A 468 -26.69 -2.12 -5.46
CA ALA A 468 -27.31 -2.42 -4.18
C ALA A 468 -28.69 -1.76 -4.22
N ILE A 469 -29.75 -2.56 -4.08
CA ILE A 469 -31.11 -2.06 -3.99
C ILE A 469 -31.10 -1.01 -2.87
N ALA A 470 -31.39 0.23 -3.24
CA ALA A 470 -31.32 1.40 -2.37
C ALA A 470 -32.25 1.29 -1.16
#